data_AF-A0A6V7M2K7-F1
#
_entry.id   AF-A0A6V7M2K7-F1
#
_cell.length_a   1.000
_cell.length_b   1.000
_cell.length_c   1.000
_cell.angle_alpha   90.00
_cell.angle_beta   90.00
_cell.angle_gamma   90.00
#
_symmetry.space_group_name_H-M   'P 1'
#
loop_
_entity.id
_entity.type
_entity.pdbx_description
1 polymer ?
#
loop_
_entity_poly.entity_id
_entity_poly.type
_entity_poly.pdbx_seq_one_letter_code
_entity_poly.pdbx_strand_id
1 'polypeptide(L)'
;YHCGSRMGWSNVFFVTTPPDSKTWTPQIVIFGDMGNENAQSLSRLQEETQRGLYDAAIHVGDFAYDMDTDNARVGDQFMKQIEGIAAYLPYMTVPGNHEESYNFSNY
;
A
#
# COMPACT_ATOMS: atom_id res chain seq x y z
N TYR A 1 0.23 13.09 -10.17
CA TYR A 1 1.65 13.30 -9.89
C TYR A 1 2.48 12.33 -10.71
N HIS A 2 3.78 12.61 -10.87
CA HIS A 2 4.80 11.67 -11.34
C HIS A 2 5.98 11.75 -10.38
N CYS A 3 6.68 10.65 -10.18
CA CYS A 3 7.95 10.62 -9.46
C CYS A 3 9.07 10.21 -10.44
N GLY A 4 10.29 10.67 -10.21
CA GLY A 4 11.37 10.40 -11.13
C GLY A 4 12.62 11.22 -10.87
N SER A 5 13.55 11.13 -11.82
CA SER A 5 14.81 11.87 -11.82
C SER A 5 15.16 12.31 -13.24
N ARG A 6 16.33 12.93 -13.40
CA ARG A 6 16.87 13.27 -14.73
C ARG A 6 17.03 12.05 -15.65
N MET A 7 17.08 10.84 -15.08
CA MET A 7 17.25 9.60 -15.84
C MET A 7 15.94 8.99 -16.33
N GLY A 8 14.77 9.45 -15.85
CA GLY A 8 13.48 8.90 -16.23
C GLY A 8 12.36 9.26 -15.25
N TRP A 9 11.12 9.10 -15.70
CA TRP A 9 9.90 9.43 -14.96
C TRP A 9 8.94 8.24 -14.93
N SER A 10 8.20 8.12 -13.84
CA SER A 10 7.10 7.16 -13.70
C SER A 10 5.95 7.45 -14.65
N ASN A 11 4.99 6.52 -14.72
CA ASN A 11 3.65 6.80 -15.22
C ASN A 11 2.99 7.94 -14.42
N VAL A 12 1.92 8.51 -15.00
CA VAL A 12 1.05 9.45 -14.28
C VAL A 12 0.23 8.67 -13.26
N PHE A 13 0.28 9.08 -12.00
CA PHE A 13 -0.62 8.61 -10.94
C PHE A 13 -1.43 9.77 -10.37
N PHE A 14 -2.42 9.52 -9.53
CA PHE A 14 -3.20 10.57 -8.87
C PHE A 14 -3.70 10.09 -7.51
N VAL A 15 -3.84 11.03 -6.57
CA VAL A 15 -4.47 10.80 -5.26
C VAL A 15 -5.49 11.90 -5.06
N THR A 16 -6.67 11.55 -4.54
CA THR A 16 -7.71 12.51 -4.18
C THR A 16 -7.53 12.94 -2.73
N THR A 17 -7.39 14.24 -2.49
CA THR A 17 -7.34 14.77 -1.12
C THR A 17 -8.75 14.91 -0.54
N PRO A 18 -8.91 14.83 0.79
CA PRO A 18 -10.16 15.17 1.46
C PRO A 18 -10.77 16.50 0.96
N PRO A 19 -12.09 16.56 0.71
CA PRO A 19 -12.75 17.82 0.40
C PRO A 19 -12.75 18.74 1.61
N ASP A 20 -12.73 20.06 1.38
CA ASP A 20 -12.94 21.07 2.42
C ASP A 20 -14.43 21.12 2.79
N SER A 21 -14.88 20.13 3.55
CA SER A 21 -16.27 19.97 3.97
C SER A 21 -16.36 19.41 5.38
N LYS A 22 -17.22 20.02 6.20
CA LYS A 22 -17.53 19.56 7.57
C LYS A 22 -18.46 18.35 7.60
N THR A 23 -19.08 18.01 6.48
CA THR A 23 -20.07 16.92 6.37
C THR A 23 -19.56 15.73 5.58
N TRP A 24 -18.28 15.75 5.17
CA TRP A 24 -17.67 14.63 4.47
C TRP A 24 -17.44 13.47 5.42
N THR A 25 -17.79 12.27 4.96
CA THR A 25 -17.59 11.01 5.69
C THR A 25 -16.68 10.12 4.85
N PRO A 26 -15.44 9.85 5.28
CA PRO A 26 -14.50 9.03 4.52
C PRO A 26 -14.92 7.55 4.50
N GLN A 27 -14.65 6.88 3.39
CA GLN A 27 -14.65 5.43 3.28
C GLN A 27 -13.21 4.93 3.44
N ILE A 28 -12.93 4.21 4.52
CA ILE A 28 -11.59 3.72 4.83
C ILE A 28 -11.61 2.19 4.79
N VAL A 29 -10.69 1.61 4.03
CA VAL A 29 -10.48 0.16 4.02
C VAL A 29 -9.37 -0.19 5.03
N ILE A 30 -9.61 -1.19 5.87
CA ILE A 30 -8.70 -1.62 6.94
C ILE A 30 -8.49 -3.13 6.80
N PHE A 31 -7.24 -3.56 6.75
CA PHE A 31 -6.85 -4.97 6.60
C PHE A 31 -5.44 -5.20 7.13
N GLY A 32 -5.09 -6.45 7.41
CA GLY A 32 -3.78 -6.93 7.83
C GLY A 32 -3.46 -8.25 7.16
N ASP A 33 -2.28 -8.81 7.40
CA ASP A 33 -1.96 -10.22 7.09
C ASP A 33 -2.13 -10.56 5.60
N MET A 34 -1.72 -9.64 4.70
CA MET A 34 -1.95 -9.82 3.26
C MET A 34 -1.03 -10.87 2.66
N GLY A 35 0.27 -10.77 2.98
CA GLY A 35 1.34 -11.55 2.38
C GLY A 35 1.61 -11.26 0.90
N ASN A 36 2.77 -11.72 0.45
CA ASN A 36 3.16 -11.68 -0.97
C ASN A 36 2.62 -12.91 -1.75
N GLU A 37 2.40 -14.02 -1.04
CA GLU A 37 1.77 -15.24 -1.56
C GLU A 37 0.33 -15.37 -1.09
N ASN A 38 -0.54 -15.91 -1.94
CA ASN A 38 -1.96 -16.14 -1.62
C ASN A 38 -2.71 -14.90 -1.09
N ALA A 39 -2.35 -13.71 -1.56
CA ALA A 39 -3.01 -12.45 -1.23
C ALA A 39 -4.44 -12.39 -1.80
N GLN A 40 -5.37 -13.13 -1.20
CA GLN A 40 -6.73 -13.34 -1.73
C GLN A 40 -7.50 -12.02 -1.88
N SER A 41 -7.23 -11.07 -0.99
CA SER A 41 -7.88 -9.76 -0.99
C SER A 41 -7.25 -8.77 -1.97
N LEU A 42 -6.04 -9.02 -2.49
CA LEU A 42 -5.29 -8.04 -3.29
C LEU A 42 -6.03 -7.62 -4.56
N SER A 43 -6.54 -8.57 -5.35
CA SER A 43 -7.25 -8.29 -6.60
C SER A 43 -8.50 -7.44 -6.36
N ARG A 44 -9.24 -7.77 -5.30
CA ARG A 44 -10.41 -7.01 -4.87
C ARG A 44 -10.02 -5.60 -4.43
N LEU A 45 -9.00 -5.45 -3.59
CA LEU A 45 -8.54 -4.14 -3.12
C LEU A 45 -8.08 -3.25 -4.27
N GLN A 46 -7.38 -3.80 -5.26
CA GLN A 46 -7.01 -3.10 -6.48
C GLN A 46 -8.25 -2.64 -7.26
N GLU A 47 -9.20 -3.54 -7.53
CA GLU A 47 -10.43 -3.20 -8.27
C GLU A 47 -11.25 -2.11 -7.55
N GLU A 48 -11.49 -2.28 -6.25
CA GLU A 48 -12.30 -1.36 -5.44
C GLU A 48 -11.62 0.01 -5.30
N THR A 49 -10.28 0.04 -5.25
CA THR A 49 -9.49 1.28 -5.31
C THR A 49 -9.66 2.01 -6.64
N GLN A 50 -9.51 1.29 -7.77
CA GLN A 50 -9.66 1.89 -9.10
C GLN A 50 -11.09 2.38 -9.37
N ARG A 51 -12.09 1.77 -8.73
CA ARG A 51 -13.49 2.20 -8.76
C ARG A 51 -13.79 3.39 -7.84
N GLY A 52 -12.82 3.84 -7.04
CA GLY A 52 -12.97 4.96 -6.12
C GLY A 52 -13.89 4.67 -4.94
N LEU A 53 -13.93 3.41 -4.47
CA LEU A 53 -14.77 3.03 -3.32
C LEU A 53 -14.17 3.45 -1.96
N TYR A 54 -12.88 3.81 -1.95
CA TYR A 54 -12.14 4.16 -0.74
C TYR A 54 -11.48 5.53 -0.90
N ASP A 55 -11.36 6.22 0.23
CA ASP A 55 -10.62 7.48 0.37
C ASP A 55 -9.23 7.25 0.99
N ALA A 56 -9.03 6.15 1.72
CA ALA A 56 -7.75 5.77 2.31
C ALA A 56 -7.70 4.26 2.63
N ALA A 57 -6.48 3.74 2.78
CA ALA A 57 -6.22 2.37 3.24
C ALA A 57 -5.37 2.39 4.52
N ILE A 58 -5.69 1.51 5.47
CA ILE A 58 -4.88 1.26 6.67
C ILE A 58 -4.50 -0.22 6.69
N HIS A 59 -3.21 -0.50 6.52
CA HIS A 59 -2.62 -1.83 6.60
C HIS A 59 -2.06 -2.07 8.01
N VAL A 60 -2.71 -2.92 8.78
CA VAL A 60 -2.43 -3.16 10.21
C VAL A 60 -1.50 -4.36 10.43
N GLY A 61 -0.29 -4.28 9.86
CA GLY A 61 0.79 -5.24 10.06
C GLY A 61 0.75 -6.46 9.15
N ASP A 62 1.85 -7.22 9.19
CA ASP A 62 2.09 -8.45 8.45
C ASP A 62 1.87 -8.27 6.95
N PHE A 63 2.76 -7.48 6.34
CA PHE A 63 2.61 -7.01 4.98
C PHE A 63 2.93 -8.08 3.95
N ALA A 64 4.22 -8.35 3.76
CA ALA A 64 4.70 -9.32 2.78
C ALA A 64 4.92 -10.71 3.39
N TYR A 65 4.88 -10.81 4.73
CA TYR A 65 5.53 -11.82 5.57
C TYR A 65 7.06 -11.85 5.31
N ASP A 66 7.82 -11.26 6.24
CA ASP A 66 9.29 -11.20 6.26
C ASP A 66 9.90 -10.39 5.11
N MET A 67 9.70 -9.06 5.13
CA MET A 67 10.18 -8.15 4.09
C MET A 67 11.69 -8.17 3.88
N ASP A 68 12.48 -8.58 4.87
CA ASP A 68 13.94 -8.66 4.78
C ASP A 68 14.44 -9.88 3.97
N THR A 69 13.56 -10.87 3.75
CA THR A 69 13.90 -12.13 3.08
C THR A 69 14.38 -11.94 1.64
N ASP A 70 15.30 -12.80 1.22
CA ASP A 70 15.94 -12.80 -0.10
C ASP A 70 16.55 -11.42 -0.45
N ASN A 71 17.30 -10.86 0.52
CA ASN A 71 17.92 -9.54 0.38
C ASN A 71 16.90 -8.47 0.00
N ALA A 72 15.81 -8.41 0.77
CA ALA A 72 14.65 -7.53 0.61
C ALA A 72 13.82 -7.69 -0.68
N ARG A 73 14.08 -8.72 -1.50
CA ARG A 73 13.32 -8.93 -2.75
C ARG A 73 11.86 -9.31 -2.50
N VAL A 74 11.55 -9.90 -1.34
CA VAL A 74 10.17 -10.14 -0.92
C VAL A 74 9.42 -8.81 -0.73
N GLY A 75 10.04 -7.84 -0.05
CA GLY A 75 9.54 -6.48 0.05
C GLY A 75 9.37 -5.81 -1.32
N ASP A 76 10.36 -5.92 -2.22
CA ASP A 76 10.26 -5.37 -3.58
C ASP A 76 9.07 -5.93 -4.37
N GLN A 77 8.77 -7.22 -4.22
CA GLN A 77 7.63 -7.87 -4.88
C GLN A 77 6.31 -7.36 -4.30
N PHE A 78 6.21 -7.29 -2.98
CA PHE A 78 5.04 -6.77 -2.30
C PHE A 78 4.74 -5.31 -2.69
N MET A 79 5.76 -4.44 -2.73
CA MET A 79 5.59 -3.04 -3.14
C MET A 79 5.08 -2.89 -4.57
N LYS A 80 5.50 -3.78 -5.49
CA LYS A 80 4.97 -3.83 -6.87
C LYS A 80 3.51 -4.29 -6.90
N GLN A 81 3.15 -5.26 -6.06
CA GLN A 81 1.77 -5.75 -5.97
C GLN A 81 0.81 -4.66 -5.46
N ILE A 82 1.20 -3.90 -4.44
CA ILE A 82 0.33 -2.86 -3.87
C ILE A 82 0.35 -1.53 -4.63
N GLU A 83 1.18 -1.35 -5.66
CA GLU A 83 1.21 -0.10 -6.47
C GLU A 83 -0.19 0.26 -7.00
N GLY A 84 -0.96 -0.75 -7.44
CA GLY A 84 -2.34 -0.57 -7.91
C GLY A 84 -3.33 -0.02 -6.86
N ILE A 85 -2.90 0.06 -5.59
CA ILE A 85 -3.64 0.62 -4.46
C ILE A 85 -2.93 1.89 -3.96
N ALA A 86 -1.68 1.75 -3.52
CA ALA A 86 -0.90 2.79 -2.84
C ALA A 86 -0.53 3.97 -3.74
N ALA A 87 -0.54 3.80 -5.06
CA ALA A 87 -0.34 4.94 -5.97
C ALA A 87 -1.58 5.85 -6.06
N TYR A 88 -2.75 5.36 -5.62
CA TYR A 88 -4.06 6.00 -5.80
C TYR A 88 -4.78 6.38 -4.51
N LEU A 89 -4.38 5.78 -3.38
CA LEU A 89 -4.89 6.09 -2.05
C LEU A 89 -3.74 6.45 -1.09
N PRO A 90 -3.99 7.32 -0.09
CA PRO A 90 -3.16 7.35 1.11
C PRO A 90 -3.15 5.95 1.75
N TYR A 91 -1.98 5.31 1.79
CA TYR A 91 -1.78 3.95 2.30
C TYR A 91 -0.97 4.02 3.60
N MET A 92 -1.66 3.91 4.73
CA MET A 92 -1.06 4.02 6.06
C MET A 92 -0.72 2.64 6.61
N THR A 93 0.40 2.52 7.30
CA THR A 93 0.91 1.25 7.80
C THR A 93 1.14 1.29 9.32
N VAL A 94 1.03 0.13 9.95
CA VAL A 94 1.48 -0.13 11.33
C VAL A 94 2.28 -1.43 11.30
N PRO A 95 3.47 -1.52 11.91
CA PRO A 95 4.27 -2.75 11.83
C PRO A 95 3.62 -3.88 12.63
N GLY A 96 3.63 -5.10 12.07
CA GLY A 96 3.32 -6.36 12.74
C GLY A 96 4.58 -7.05 13.27
N ASN A 97 4.44 -8.31 13.68
CA ASN A 97 5.59 -9.10 14.13
C ASN A 97 6.46 -9.55 12.95
N HIS A 98 5.91 -9.72 11.75
CA HIS A 98 6.70 -10.06 10.56
C HIS A 98 7.51 -8.88 9.98
N GLU A 99 7.42 -7.71 10.61
CA GLU A 99 8.23 -6.53 10.27
C GLU A 99 9.37 -6.26 11.27
N GLU A 100 9.49 -7.03 12.35
CA GLU A 100 10.42 -6.72 13.45
C GLU A 100 11.91 -6.92 13.11
N SER A 101 12.21 -7.67 12.05
CA SER A 101 13.56 -8.00 11.59
C SER A 101 14.47 -6.78 11.56
N TYR A 102 15.67 -6.94 12.13
CA TYR A 102 16.69 -5.88 12.23
C TYR A 102 16.16 -4.58 12.86
N ASN A 103 15.31 -4.70 13.89
CA ASN A 103 14.67 -3.55 14.54
C ASN A 103 13.90 -2.69 13.53
N PHE A 104 13.04 -3.33 12.75
CA PHE A 104 12.16 -2.70 11.77
C PHE A 104 12.89 -1.97 10.62
N SER A 105 14.10 -2.42 10.24
CA SER A 105 14.88 -1.72 9.20
C SER A 105 14.30 -1.87 7.79
N ASN A 106 13.51 -2.92 7.56
CA ASN A 106 12.82 -3.19 6.30
C ASN A 106 11.38 -2.67 6.28
N TYR A 107 10.87 -2.22 7.43
CA TYR A 107 9.57 -1.56 7.56
C TYR A 107 9.60 -0.14 6.98
#